data_AF-A0A6N8UDA8-F1
#
_entry.id   AF-A0A6N8UDA8-F1
#
_cell.length_a   1.000
_cell.length_b   1.000
_cell.length_c   1.000
_cell.angle_alpha   90.00
_cell.angle_beta   90.00
_cell.angle_gamma   90.00
#
_symmetry.space_group_name_H-M   'P 1'
#
loop_
_entity.id
_entity.type
_entity.pdbx_description
1 polymer ?
#
loop_
_entity_poly.entity_id
_entity_poly.type
_entity_poly.pdbx_seq_one_letter_code
_entity_poly.pdbx_strand_id
1 'polypeptide(L)'
;MNERETVQLFKCLADKTRLQILRSLANEDMDVERLAQRLNVTPPTISFHLKKLADAGAVSSYKEQYYTFYSLHREIFMKNILDFIQIQSDEADLQAQRDHDYREKIIASFFEYGKLKSLPTQRKKKRIVLEEIVKSFKVNQIYTEREVNIMLADYHDDFCTLRRDMVEAGLLKRDQEGYQRPCKYEKEN
;
A
#
# COMPACT_ATOMS: atom_id res chain seq x y z
N MET A 1 10.91 -4.88 -12.54
CA MET A 1 10.30 -3.63 -12.99
C MET A 1 10.09 -2.77 -11.77
N ASN A 2 10.66 -1.56 -11.73
CA ASN A 2 10.53 -0.60 -10.62
C ASN A 2 9.33 0.35 -10.82
N GLU A 3 9.10 1.27 -9.87
CA GLU A 3 7.97 2.20 -9.93
C GLU A 3 8.01 3.09 -11.18
N ARG A 4 9.18 3.61 -11.56
CA ARG A 4 9.33 4.49 -12.74
C ARG A 4 9.00 3.75 -14.04
N GLU A 5 9.51 2.54 -14.18
CA GLU A 5 9.23 1.66 -15.32
C GLU A 5 7.73 1.29 -15.38
N THR A 6 7.10 1.10 -14.22
CA THR A 6 5.64 0.85 -14.10
C THR A 6 4.81 2.02 -14.58
N VAL A 7 5.15 3.24 -14.15
CA VAL A 7 4.49 4.47 -14.62
C VAL A 7 4.68 4.63 -16.13
N GLN A 8 5.87 4.36 -16.65
CA GLN A 8 6.14 4.40 -18.10
C GLN A 8 5.29 3.36 -18.85
N LEU A 9 5.22 2.13 -18.36
CA LEU A 9 4.37 1.08 -18.94
C LEU A 9 2.91 1.51 -18.97
N PHE A 10 2.33 1.97 -17.86
CA PHE A 10 0.92 2.36 -17.84
C PHE A 10 0.61 3.58 -18.72
N LYS A 11 1.48 4.59 -18.74
CA LYS A 11 1.39 5.69 -19.72
C LYS A 11 1.50 5.19 -21.15
N CYS A 12 2.26 4.12 -21.36
CA CYS A 12 2.40 3.48 -22.66
C CYS A 12 1.14 2.70 -23.07
N LEU A 13 0.50 2.02 -22.13
CA LEU A 13 -0.71 1.22 -22.39
C LEU A 13 -1.98 2.06 -22.52
N ALA A 14 -2.00 3.30 -22.01
CA ALA A 14 -3.14 4.23 -22.11
C ALA A 14 -3.31 4.82 -23.53
N ASP A 15 -3.30 3.98 -24.56
CA ASP A 15 -3.46 4.35 -25.97
C ASP A 15 -4.08 3.20 -26.77
N LYS A 16 -5.13 3.52 -27.54
CA LYS A 16 -5.91 2.53 -28.29
C LYS A 16 -5.06 1.75 -29.29
N THR A 17 -4.25 2.43 -30.11
CA THR A 17 -3.46 1.79 -31.17
C THR A 17 -2.42 0.86 -30.58
N ARG A 18 -1.72 1.27 -29.51
CA ARG A 18 -0.75 0.43 -28.79
C ARG A 18 -1.41 -0.82 -28.20
N LEU A 19 -2.60 -0.70 -27.61
CA LEU A 19 -3.33 -1.87 -27.12
C LEU A 19 -3.72 -2.83 -28.26
N GLN A 20 -4.07 -2.31 -29.44
CA GLN A 20 -4.39 -3.15 -30.59
C GLN A 20 -3.15 -3.82 -31.20
N ILE A 21 -1.98 -3.14 -31.19
CA ILE A 21 -0.69 -3.75 -31.55
C ILE A 21 -0.39 -4.90 -30.58
N LEU A 22 -0.43 -4.65 -29.28
CA LEU A 22 -0.16 -5.69 -28.26
C LEU A 22 -1.13 -6.86 -28.36
N ARG A 23 -2.42 -6.60 -28.65
CA ARG A 23 -3.40 -7.67 -28.93
C ARG A 23 -2.99 -8.52 -30.13
N SER A 24 -2.43 -7.92 -31.17
CA SER A 24 -1.96 -8.66 -32.35
C SER A 24 -0.74 -9.51 -31.99
N LEU A 25 0.24 -8.91 -31.31
CA LEU A 25 1.47 -9.57 -30.84
C LEU A 25 1.23 -10.64 -29.76
N ALA A 26 0.11 -10.57 -29.04
CA ALA A 26 -0.28 -11.61 -28.09
C ALA A 26 -0.57 -12.95 -28.79
N ASN A 27 -0.92 -12.93 -30.09
CA ASN A 27 -1.22 -14.14 -30.86
C ASN A 27 0.02 -14.67 -31.59
N GLU A 28 0.79 -13.80 -32.25
CA GLU A 28 1.96 -14.16 -33.04
C GLU A 28 2.91 -12.96 -33.17
N ASP A 29 4.20 -13.23 -33.38
CA ASP A 29 5.17 -12.18 -33.69
C ASP A 29 4.90 -11.60 -35.08
N MET A 30 5.09 -10.29 -35.24
CA MET A 30 4.76 -9.58 -36.48
C MET A 30 5.78 -8.52 -36.84
N ASP A 31 5.98 -8.32 -38.13
CA ASP A 31 6.70 -7.17 -38.68
C ASP A 31 5.78 -5.93 -38.80
N VAL A 32 6.40 -4.79 -39.10
CA VAL A 32 5.74 -3.48 -39.18
C VAL A 32 4.67 -3.44 -40.28
N GLU A 33 4.93 -4.02 -41.45
CA GLU A 33 4.03 -3.96 -42.59
C GLU A 33 2.75 -4.76 -42.31
N ARG A 34 2.90 -5.96 -41.72
CA ARG A 34 1.75 -6.79 -41.33
C ARG A 34 0.87 -6.12 -40.27
N LEU A 35 1.48 -5.49 -39.27
CA LEU A 35 0.75 -4.72 -38.25
C LEU A 35 0.01 -3.53 -38.86
N ALA A 36 0.66 -2.79 -39.77
CA ALA A 36 0.10 -1.64 -40.46
C ALA A 36 -1.17 -2.01 -41.26
N GLN A 37 -1.08 -3.09 -42.04
CA GLN A 37 -2.21 -3.63 -42.80
C GLN A 37 -3.36 -4.07 -41.88
N ARG A 38 -3.06 -4.85 -40.84
CA ARG A 38 -4.09 -5.41 -39.92
C ARG A 38 -4.84 -4.32 -39.16
N LEU A 39 -4.17 -3.23 -38.83
CA LEU A 39 -4.72 -2.12 -38.03
C LEU A 39 -5.25 -0.97 -38.89
N ASN A 40 -5.11 -1.07 -40.23
CA ASN A 40 -5.46 -0.02 -41.19
C ASN A 40 -4.81 1.34 -40.83
N VAL A 41 -3.50 1.32 -40.58
CA VAL A 41 -2.68 2.50 -40.27
C VAL A 41 -1.36 2.43 -41.05
N THR A 42 -0.61 3.53 -41.10
CA THR A 42 0.63 3.58 -41.89
C THR A 42 1.81 2.90 -41.18
N PRO A 43 2.78 2.31 -41.92
CA PRO A 43 4.01 1.74 -41.34
C PRO A 43 4.82 2.71 -40.47
N PRO A 44 4.96 4.01 -40.82
CA PRO A 44 5.57 5.00 -39.92
C PRO A 44 4.83 5.16 -38.59
N THR A 45 3.48 5.14 -38.60
CA THR A 45 2.67 5.19 -37.39
C THR A 45 2.90 3.98 -36.50
N ILE A 46 2.94 2.77 -37.09
CA ILE A 46 3.24 1.53 -36.35
C ILE A 46 4.65 1.58 -35.76
N SER A 47 5.65 1.97 -36.55
CA SER A 47 7.04 2.10 -36.08
C SER A 47 7.15 3.05 -34.88
N PHE A 48 6.43 4.17 -34.92
CA PHE A 48 6.36 5.11 -33.81
C PHE A 48 5.77 4.49 -32.54
N HIS A 49 4.66 3.74 -32.66
CA HIS A 49 4.04 3.07 -31.52
C HIS A 49 4.90 1.91 -30.98
N LEU A 50 5.52 1.12 -31.86
CA LEU A 50 6.42 0.02 -31.48
C LEU A 50 7.66 0.54 -30.76
N LYS A 51 8.22 1.68 -31.18
CA LYS A 51 9.32 2.33 -30.45
C LYS A 51 8.91 2.65 -29.01
N LYS A 52 7.75 3.29 -28.82
CA LYS A 52 7.24 3.59 -27.46
C LYS A 52 6.95 2.34 -26.63
N LEU A 53 6.47 1.27 -27.26
CA LEU A 53 6.23 -0.01 -26.61
C LEU A 53 7.56 -0.68 -26.20
N ALA A 54 8.58 -0.61 -27.05
CA ALA A 54 9.91 -1.12 -26.75
C ALA A 54 10.59 -0.31 -25.63
N ASP A 55 10.51 1.02 -25.68
CA ASP A 55 11.03 1.92 -24.64
C ASP A 55 10.37 1.65 -23.28
N ALA A 56 9.10 1.23 -23.26
CA ALA A 56 8.35 0.84 -22.07
C ALA A 56 8.54 -0.64 -21.67
N GLY A 57 9.41 -1.38 -22.36
CA GLY A 57 9.68 -2.79 -22.10
C GLY A 57 8.55 -3.75 -22.45
N ALA A 58 7.54 -3.31 -23.20
CA ALA A 58 6.36 -4.12 -23.55
C ALA A 58 6.61 -5.10 -24.71
N VAL A 59 7.56 -4.79 -25.58
CA VAL A 59 7.91 -5.60 -26.75
C VAL A 59 9.43 -5.63 -26.94
N SER A 60 9.93 -6.65 -27.62
CA SER A 60 11.28 -6.69 -28.19
C SER A 60 11.22 -6.84 -29.70
N SER A 61 12.33 -6.55 -30.36
CA SER A 61 12.50 -6.78 -31.79
C SER A 61 13.66 -7.71 -32.07
N TYR A 62 13.53 -8.57 -33.07
CA TYR A 62 14.62 -9.38 -33.60
C TYR A 62 14.58 -9.37 -35.13
N LYS A 63 15.71 -9.72 -35.75
CA LYS A 63 15.80 -9.85 -37.20
C LYS A 63 15.68 -11.30 -37.60
N GLU A 64 14.80 -11.57 -38.54
CA GLU A 64 14.68 -12.86 -39.20
C GLU A 64 14.75 -12.65 -40.70
N GLN A 65 15.82 -13.19 -41.31
CA GLN A 65 16.16 -12.95 -42.71
C GLN A 65 16.24 -11.44 -43.04
N TYR A 66 15.32 -10.94 -43.87
CA TYR A 66 15.25 -9.54 -44.31
C TYR A 66 14.33 -8.67 -43.45
N TYR A 67 13.55 -9.27 -42.54
CA TYR A 67 12.49 -8.57 -41.81
C TYR A 67 12.86 -8.38 -40.33
N THR A 68 12.36 -7.29 -39.75
CA THR A 68 12.40 -7.06 -38.30
C THR A 68 11.04 -7.43 -37.72
N PHE A 69 11.01 -8.47 -36.91
CA PHE A 69 9.83 -8.92 -36.19
C PHE A 69 9.81 -8.33 -34.78
N TYR A 70 8.60 -8.14 -34.26
CA TYR A 70 8.35 -7.71 -32.89
C TYR A 70 7.63 -8.81 -32.12
N SER A 71 8.05 -9.03 -30.88
CA SER A 71 7.46 -10.00 -29.96
C SER A 71 7.00 -9.33 -28.67
N LEU A 72 5.93 -9.86 -28.09
CA LEU A 72 5.38 -9.39 -26.81
C LEU A 72 6.23 -9.90 -25.65
N HIS A 73 6.62 -9.02 -24.71
CA HIS A 73 7.19 -9.45 -23.44
C HIS A 73 6.10 -9.99 -22.51
N ARG A 74 5.71 -11.25 -22.71
CA ARG A 74 4.55 -11.87 -22.01
C ARG A 74 4.66 -11.81 -20.48
N GLU A 75 5.86 -11.99 -19.95
CA GLU A 75 6.11 -12.04 -18.50
C GLU A 75 5.60 -10.80 -17.75
N ILE A 76 5.71 -9.61 -18.35
CA ILE A 76 5.24 -8.38 -17.67
C ILE A 76 3.71 -8.33 -17.60
N PHE A 77 3.02 -8.92 -18.57
CA PHE A 77 1.55 -8.92 -18.67
C PHE A 77 0.89 -10.08 -17.92
N MET A 78 1.68 -11.05 -17.42
CA MET A 78 1.18 -12.09 -16.51
C MET A 78 1.02 -11.59 -15.08
N LYS A 79 1.61 -10.43 -14.75
CA LYS A 79 1.43 -9.78 -13.46
C LYS A 79 0.05 -9.16 -13.34
N ASN A 80 -0.55 -9.29 -12.16
CA ASN A 80 -1.80 -8.63 -11.85
C ASN A 80 -1.56 -7.16 -11.44
N ILE A 81 -2.63 -6.36 -11.36
CA ILE A 81 -2.53 -4.94 -11.01
C ILE A 81 -1.94 -4.74 -9.59
N LEU A 82 -2.24 -5.63 -8.64
CA LEU A 82 -1.73 -5.55 -7.27
C LEU A 82 -0.20 -5.73 -7.22
N ASP A 83 0.37 -6.58 -8.07
CA ASP A 83 1.81 -6.79 -8.15
C ASP A 83 2.55 -5.48 -8.51
N PHE A 84 1.92 -4.60 -9.30
CA PHE A 84 2.46 -3.29 -9.65
C PHE A 84 2.29 -2.24 -8.55
N ILE A 85 1.20 -2.34 -7.77
CA ILE A 85 0.92 -1.43 -6.63
C ILE A 85 1.83 -1.74 -5.44
N GLN A 86 2.21 -3.00 -5.26
CA GLN A 86 3.06 -3.44 -4.15
C GLN A 86 4.56 -3.30 -4.41
N ILE A 87 4.95 -2.73 -5.56
CA ILE A 87 6.36 -2.43 -5.84
C ILE A 87 6.87 -1.49 -4.76
N GLN A 88 7.98 -1.87 -4.11
CA GLN A 88 8.65 -1.01 -3.13
C GLN A 88 8.97 0.33 -3.79
N SER A 89 8.38 1.38 -3.22
CA SER A 89 8.68 2.76 -3.57
C SER A 89 9.68 3.32 -2.57
N ASP A 90 10.60 4.15 -3.07
CA ASP A 90 11.48 4.97 -2.22
C ASP A 90 10.67 5.89 -1.29
N GLU A 91 9.40 6.14 -1.59
CA GLU A 91 8.49 6.92 -0.73
C GLU A 91 8.01 6.15 0.51
N ALA A 92 8.18 4.83 0.58
CA ALA A 92 7.72 4.03 1.72
C ALA A 92 8.40 4.47 3.03
N ASP A 93 9.72 4.72 2.99
CA ASP A 93 10.50 5.17 4.14
C ASP A 93 10.12 6.61 4.55
N LEU A 94 9.93 7.49 3.55
CA LEU A 94 9.46 8.86 3.77
C LEU A 94 8.05 8.91 4.39
N GLN A 95 7.16 8.03 3.95
CA GLN A 95 5.80 7.93 4.49
C GLN A 95 5.82 7.39 5.92
N ALA A 96 6.65 6.39 6.21
CA ALA A 96 6.84 5.89 7.57
C ALA A 96 7.37 6.98 8.51
N GLN A 97 8.32 7.81 8.05
CA GLN A 97 8.82 8.94 8.82
C GLN A 97 7.72 9.99 9.07
N ARG A 98 6.94 10.36 8.06
CA ARG A 98 5.82 11.30 8.21
C ARG A 98 4.76 10.80 9.19
N ASP A 99 4.44 9.50 9.12
CA ASP A 99 3.50 8.86 10.03
C ASP A 99 4.03 8.83 11.47
N HIS A 100 5.34 8.65 11.65
CA HIS A 100 6.00 8.76 12.95
C HIS A 100 5.94 10.20 13.49
N ASP A 101 6.37 11.18 12.71
CA ASP A 101 6.33 12.60 13.08
C ASP A 101 4.91 13.07 13.43
N TYR A 102 3.90 12.58 12.68
CA TYR A 102 2.49 12.87 12.96
C TYR A 102 2.04 12.29 14.32
N ARG A 103 2.44 11.04 14.62
CA ARG A 103 2.16 10.41 15.92
C ARG A 103 2.84 11.17 17.05
N GLU A 104 4.12 11.51 16.91
CA GLU A 104 4.86 12.25 17.93
C GLU A 104 4.26 13.63 18.20
N LYS A 105 3.89 14.38 17.15
CA LYS A 105 3.19 15.68 17.31
C LYS A 105 1.87 15.55 18.04
N ILE A 106 1.11 14.48 17.77
CA ILE A 106 -0.13 14.22 18.51
C ILE A 106 0.18 13.93 19.97
N ILE A 107 1.12 13.02 20.24
CA ILE A 107 1.49 12.66 21.61
C ILE A 107 1.97 13.92 22.36
N ALA A 108 2.87 14.72 21.80
CA ALA A 108 3.35 15.96 22.40
C ALA A 108 2.24 17.00 22.62
N SER A 109 1.20 17.02 21.78
CA SER A 109 0.07 17.96 21.94
C SER A 109 -0.92 17.53 23.02
N PHE A 110 -1.05 16.23 23.29
CA PHE A 110 -2.05 15.71 24.23
C PHE A 110 -1.45 15.22 25.55
N PHE A 111 -0.15 14.93 25.60
CA PHE A 111 0.57 14.57 26.82
C PHE A 111 1.44 15.72 27.31
N GLU A 112 1.34 16.02 28.60
CA GLU A 112 2.15 17.02 29.30
C GLU A 112 2.66 16.36 30.59
N TYR A 113 3.99 16.26 30.77
CA TYR A 113 4.63 15.60 31.93
C TYR A 113 4.12 14.16 32.22
N GLY A 114 3.79 13.39 31.17
CA GLY A 114 3.30 12.02 31.31
C GLY A 114 1.80 11.90 31.60
N LYS A 115 1.08 13.02 31.77
CA LYS A 115 -0.38 13.06 31.91
C LYS A 115 -1.06 13.53 30.65
N LEU A 116 -2.24 12.97 30.38
CA LEU A 116 -3.07 13.39 29.27
C LEU A 116 -3.83 14.67 29.64
N LYS A 117 -3.65 15.74 28.85
CA LYS A 117 -4.33 17.02 29.07
C LYS A 117 -5.80 17.00 28.68
N SER A 118 -6.12 16.28 27.62
CA SER A 118 -7.48 16.12 27.13
C SER A 118 -7.60 14.91 26.22
N LEU A 119 -8.79 14.29 26.21
CA LEU A 119 -9.09 13.20 25.27
C LEU A 119 -9.38 13.76 23.88
N PRO A 120 -8.68 13.31 22.82
CA PRO A 120 -8.97 13.75 21.47
C PRO A 120 -10.38 13.32 21.03
N THR A 121 -11.15 14.24 20.47
CA THR A 121 -12.50 13.95 19.94
C THR A 121 -12.45 13.18 18.61
N GLN A 122 -11.38 13.36 17.83
CA GLN A 122 -11.21 12.69 16.53
C GLN A 122 -10.74 11.24 16.71
N ARG A 123 -11.47 10.29 16.14
CA ARG A 123 -11.18 8.84 16.24
C ARG A 123 -9.72 8.46 15.92
N LYS A 124 -9.13 9.04 14.86
CA LYS A 124 -7.73 8.76 14.47
C LYS A 124 -6.71 9.19 15.55
N LYS A 125 -6.83 10.43 16.04
CA LYS A 125 -5.94 10.97 17.09
C LYS A 125 -6.12 10.22 18.41
N LYS A 126 -7.37 9.92 18.75
CA LYS A 126 -7.74 9.14 19.95
C LYS A 126 -7.06 7.78 19.92
N ARG A 127 -7.13 7.06 18.80
CA ARG A 127 -6.46 5.76 18.66
C ARG A 127 -4.95 5.84 18.89
N ILE A 128 -4.27 6.86 18.37
CA ILE A 128 -2.81 7.06 18.57
C ILE A 128 -2.49 7.25 20.06
N VAL A 129 -3.27 8.08 20.76
CA VAL A 129 -3.12 8.29 22.21
C VAL A 129 -3.35 7.00 22.99
N LEU A 130 -4.40 6.25 22.68
CA LEU A 130 -4.69 4.99 23.35
C LEU A 130 -3.62 3.93 23.07
N GLU A 131 -3.11 3.85 21.85
CA GLU A 131 -2.00 2.96 21.48
C GLU A 131 -0.74 3.28 22.30
N GLU A 132 -0.49 4.55 22.64
CA GLU A 132 0.62 4.95 23.52
C GLU A 132 0.39 4.49 24.96
N ILE A 133 -0.79 4.74 25.53
CA ILE A 133 -1.10 4.34 26.91
C ILE A 133 -1.05 2.80 27.05
N VAL A 134 -1.56 2.06 26.07
CA VAL A 134 -1.57 0.59 26.11
C VAL A 134 -0.17 -0.02 26.09
N LYS A 135 0.88 0.71 25.68
CA LYS A 135 2.26 0.22 25.77
C LYS A 135 2.70 -0.07 27.20
N SER A 136 2.12 0.58 28.21
CA SER A 136 2.44 0.32 29.63
C SER A 136 1.85 -1.02 30.14
N PHE A 137 0.83 -1.55 29.46
CA PHE A 137 0.23 -2.84 29.80
C PHE A 137 1.04 -4.00 29.21
N LYS A 138 1.31 -5.02 30.04
CA LYS A 138 1.99 -6.24 29.59
C LYS A 138 1.05 -7.08 28.73
N VAL A 139 1.60 -7.66 27.67
CA VAL A 139 0.86 -8.52 26.74
C VAL A 139 0.49 -9.82 27.43
N ASN A 140 -0.71 -10.33 27.18
CA ASN A 140 -1.25 -11.58 27.75
C ASN A 140 -1.27 -11.64 29.29
N GLN A 141 -1.19 -10.48 29.95
CA GLN A 141 -1.45 -10.37 31.38
C GLN A 141 -2.91 -9.97 31.59
N ILE A 142 -3.58 -10.69 32.48
CA ILE A 142 -4.94 -10.35 32.93
C ILE A 142 -4.80 -9.32 34.05
N TYR A 143 -5.55 -8.23 33.90
CA TYR A 143 -5.66 -7.15 34.87
C TYR A 143 -7.11 -7.03 35.31
N THR A 144 -7.33 -6.95 36.61
CA THR A 144 -8.65 -6.62 37.15
C THR A 144 -9.04 -5.19 36.78
N GLU A 145 -10.34 -4.89 36.79
CA GLU A 145 -10.82 -3.51 36.53
C GLU A 145 -10.16 -2.48 37.47
N ARG A 146 -9.90 -2.87 38.72
CA ARG A 146 -9.21 -2.01 39.70
C ARG A 146 -7.78 -1.71 39.27
N GLU A 147 -7.02 -2.72 38.85
CA GLU A 147 -5.64 -2.55 38.38
C GLU A 147 -5.58 -1.71 37.10
N VAL A 148 -6.50 -1.93 36.16
CA VAL A 148 -6.64 -1.09 34.96
C VAL A 148 -6.93 0.36 35.35
N ASN A 149 -7.90 0.59 36.24
CA ASN A 149 -8.26 1.95 36.65
C ASN A 149 -7.08 2.66 37.33
N ILE A 150 -6.31 1.97 38.18
CA ILE A 150 -5.10 2.54 38.82
C ILE A 150 -4.07 2.93 37.75
N MET A 151 -3.77 2.04 36.81
CA MET A 151 -2.83 2.34 35.73
C MET A 151 -3.30 3.48 34.84
N LEU A 152 -4.61 3.60 34.58
CA LEU A 152 -5.17 4.69 33.77
C LEU A 152 -5.26 6.01 34.53
N ALA A 153 -5.42 5.98 35.85
CA ALA A 153 -5.50 7.17 36.70
C ALA A 153 -4.18 7.97 36.70
N ASP A 154 -3.05 7.32 36.45
CA ASP A 154 -1.77 8.01 36.25
C ASP A 154 -1.78 8.89 34.99
N TYR A 155 -2.62 8.55 34.00
CA TYR A 155 -2.70 9.28 32.72
C TYR A 155 -3.86 10.27 32.66
N HIS A 156 -5.07 9.92 33.12
CA HIS A 156 -6.25 10.80 33.02
C HIS A 156 -7.31 10.43 34.06
N ASP A 157 -7.99 11.44 34.61
CA ASP A 157 -9.04 11.25 35.63
C ASP A 157 -10.28 10.53 35.08
N ASP A 158 -10.57 10.69 33.78
CA ASP A 158 -11.61 9.93 33.08
C ASP A 158 -11.09 8.55 32.59
N PHE A 159 -10.67 7.72 33.55
CA PHE A 159 -10.22 6.35 33.30
C PHE A 159 -11.36 5.44 32.78
N CYS A 160 -12.61 5.77 33.11
CA CYS A 160 -13.79 5.05 32.63
C CYS A 160 -13.93 5.17 31.11
N THR A 161 -13.82 6.38 30.57
CA THR A 161 -13.86 6.63 29.13
C THR A 161 -12.66 5.98 28.43
N LEU A 162 -11.44 6.16 28.96
CA LEU A 162 -10.23 5.53 28.41
C LEU A 162 -10.36 4.01 28.29
N ARG A 163 -10.77 3.34 29.39
CA ARG A 163 -10.96 1.89 29.41
C ARG A 163 -11.99 1.43 28.37
N ARG A 164 -13.13 2.13 28.30
CA ARG A 164 -14.18 1.83 27.31
C ARG A 164 -13.63 1.97 25.89
N ASP A 165 -12.95 3.06 25.61
CA ASP A 165 -12.41 3.33 24.27
C ASP A 165 -11.30 2.34 23.87
N MET A 166 -10.50 1.87 24.83
CA MET A 166 -9.50 0.83 24.59
C MET A 166 -10.13 -0.50 24.22
N VAL A 167 -11.26 -0.86 24.83
CA VAL A 167 -12.03 -2.05 24.45
C VAL A 167 -12.70 -1.86 23.09
N GLU A 168 -13.34 -0.71 22.84
CA GLU A 168 -13.96 -0.41 21.54
C GLU A 168 -12.93 -0.38 20.39
N ALA A 169 -11.69 0.05 20.66
CA ALA A 169 -10.60 0.05 19.69
C ALA A 169 -9.93 -1.33 19.50
N GLY A 170 -10.32 -2.34 20.29
CA GLY A 170 -9.73 -3.69 20.27
C GLY A 170 -8.31 -3.75 20.86
N LEU A 171 -7.89 -2.72 21.60
CA LEU A 171 -6.56 -2.66 22.23
C LEU A 171 -6.51 -3.44 23.55
N LEU A 172 -7.65 -3.57 24.22
CA LEU A 172 -7.85 -4.44 25.37
C LEU A 172 -9.05 -5.36 25.09
N LYS A 173 -8.89 -6.67 25.29
CA LYS A 173 -10.02 -7.61 25.37
C LYS A 173 -10.54 -7.60 26.81
N ARG A 174 -11.87 -7.64 26.97
CA ARG A 174 -12.54 -7.82 28.27
C ARG A 174 -13.13 -9.22 28.30
N ASP A 175 -12.75 -10.01 29.30
CA ASP A 175 -13.30 -11.33 29.57
C ASP A 175 -13.85 -11.39 31.01
N GLN A 176 -14.43 -12.53 31.41
CA GLN A 176 -14.96 -12.77 32.76
C GLN A 176 -13.88 -12.61 33.85
N GLU A 177 -12.63 -12.90 33.51
CA GLU A 177 -11.49 -12.83 34.45
C GLU A 177 -10.85 -11.43 34.53
N GLY A 178 -11.13 -10.53 33.59
CA GLY A 178 -10.61 -9.16 33.60
C GLY A 178 -10.31 -8.57 32.22
N TYR A 179 -9.33 -7.68 32.18
CA TYR A 179 -8.85 -6.99 30.99
C TYR A 179 -7.49 -7.53 30.57
N GLN A 180 -7.33 -7.77 29.28
CA GLN A 180 -6.09 -8.31 28.72
C GLN A 180 -5.69 -7.52 27.48
N ARG A 181 -4.41 -7.17 27.36
CA ARG A 181 -3.84 -6.70 26.10
C ARG A 181 -3.56 -7.91 25.21
N PRO A 182 -4.28 -8.11 24.08
CA PRO A 182 -4.03 -9.24 23.20
C PRO A 182 -2.66 -9.10 22.52
N CYS A 183 -1.98 -10.22 22.34
CA CYS A 183 -0.81 -10.26 21.46
C CYS A 183 -1.26 -9.95 20.03
N LYS A 184 -0.53 -9.09 19.31
CA LYS A 184 -0.88 -8.69 17.93
C LYS A 184 -0.88 -9.86 16.91
N TYR A 185 -0.51 -11.07 17.34
CA TYR A 185 -0.53 -12.31 16.55
C TYR A 185 -1.78 -13.15 16.84
N GLU A 186 -2.97 -12.57 16.66
CA GLU A 186 -4.20 -13.32 16.41
C GLU A 186 -4.92 -12.61 15.27
N LYS A 187 -4.41 -12.79 14.04
CA LYS A 187 -5.30 -12.75 12.88
C LYS A 187 -6.12 -14.03 12.98
N GLU A 188 -7.40 -13.89 13.34
CA GLU A 188 -8.36 -14.98 13.25
C GLU A 188 -8.30 -15.58 11.84
N ASN A 189 -8.08 -16.90 11.80
CA ASN A 189 -8.21 -17.77 10.63
C ASN A 189 -9.64 -17.74 10.08
#